data_AF-A0A218UFB0-F1
#
_entry.id   AF-A0A218UFB0-F1
#
_cell.length_a   1.000
_cell.length_b   1.000
_cell.length_c   1.000
_cell.angle_alpha   90.00
_cell.angle_beta   90.00
_cell.angle_gamma   90.00
#
_symmetry.space_group_name_H-M   'P 1'
#
loop_
_entity.id
_entity.type
_entity.pdbx_description
1 polymer ?
#
loop_
_entity_poly.entity_id
_entity_poly.type
_entity_poly.pdbx_seq_one_letter_code
_entity_poly.pdbx_strand_id
1 'polypeptide(L)'
;MDVLLALLRGLRLLLDLLLLVLDLNFFLVSSLVSALLWLLAAASSLPAAAAAAAVACWDALVLVRGCCGAMEGVRAAGHLLSHLPSHLPSHLASQLSHVALRGRELAQRGLGAALGCGQALGRQLCEALAIATSLLMYLVNSLVNVCLIGAQNLFTLLAALWDSLAGPVLRAAEVLAAFLAHVSSGAIAVSILLWSPCQMCFELLCAAAELFVSVFFVNVYGLGLLLLIVAVSALAFNPGLLWTLTGYLLGYLHTLPSLRRLQRDAWRLYQVAVLTLGVAVTSQPWRRLVDWIQQDQTKTVLLLPCRHLCLCQECTEVLLQQDIYQRNCPLCRQVILQTLNVYL
;
A
#
# COMPACT_ATOMS: atom_id res chain seq x y z
N MET A 1 -1.32 34.55 2.01
CA MET A 1 -2.55 33.76 2.24
C MET A 1 -3.65 34.15 1.26
N ASP A 2 -3.79 35.43 0.92
CA ASP A 2 -4.83 35.92 0.00
C ASP A 2 -4.69 35.41 -1.44
N VAL A 3 -3.45 35.24 -1.93
CA VAL A 3 -3.20 34.66 -3.25
C VAL A 3 -3.66 33.19 -3.31
N LEU A 4 -3.45 32.43 -2.23
CA LEU A 4 -3.83 31.02 -2.14
C LEU A 4 -5.36 30.87 -2.06
N LEU A 5 -6.03 31.77 -1.35
CA LEU A 5 -7.49 31.85 -1.29
C LEU A 5 -8.12 32.29 -2.63
N ALA A 6 -7.47 33.20 -3.36
CA ALA A 6 -7.90 33.59 -4.70
C ALA A 6 -7.77 32.42 -5.68
N LEU A 7 -6.69 31.66 -5.59
CA LEU A 7 -6.45 30.47 -6.42
C LEU A 7 -7.45 29.35 -6.11
N LEU A 8 -7.76 29.11 -4.84
CA LEU A 8 -8.80 28.15 -4.40
C LEU A 8 -10.21 28.56 -4.84
N ARG A 9 -10.53 29.87 -4.78
CA ARG A 9 -11.81 30.38 -5.32
C ARG A 9 -11.89 30.23 -6.83
N GLY A 10 -10.80 30.51 -7.54
CA GLY A 10 -10.70 30.31 -8.99
C GLY A 10 -10.91 28.84 -9.36
N LEU A 11 -10.25 27.92 -8.66
CA LEU A 11 -10.39 26.47 -8.87
C LEU A 11 -11.81 25.99 -8.59
N ARG A 12 -12.44 26.49 -7.52
CA ARG A 12 -13.83 26.14 -7.18
C ARG A 12 -14.81 26.62 -8.26
N LEU A 13 -14.67 27.85 -8.73
CA LEU A 13 -15.46 28.38 -9.85
C LEU A 13 -15.27 27.56 -11.12
N LEU A 14 -14.04 27.11 -11.40
CA LEU A 14 -13.74 26.27 -12.54
C LEU A 14 -14.43 24.90 -12.43
N LEU A 15 -14.42 24.31 -11.23
CA LEU A 15 -15.06 23.02 -10.95
C LEU A 15 -16.59 23.14 -11.05
N ASP A 16 -17.18 24.21 -10.50
CA ASP A 16 -18.61 24.48 -10.58
C ASP A 16 -19.06 24.72 -12.03
N LEU A 17 -18.25 25.42 -12.83
CA LEU A 17 -18.51 25.62 -14.26
C LEU A 17 -18.42 24.30 -15.04
N LEU A 18 -17.42 23.46 -14.74
CA LEU A 18 -17.25 22.15 -15.36
C LEU A 18 -18.43 21.22 -15.04
N LEU A 19 -18.90 21.21 -13.79
CA LEU A 19 -20.07 20.45 -13.36
C LEU A 19 -21.35 20.95 -14.06
N LEU A 20 -21.54 22.27 -14.15
CA LEU A 20 -22.66 22.86 -14.88
C LEU A 20 -22.66 22.43 -16.35
N VAL A 21 -21.49 22.45 -17.00
CA VAL A 21 -21.33 22.01 -18.39
C VAL A 21 -21.63 20.53 -18.56
N LEU A 22 -21.21 19.69 -17.60
CA LEU A 22 -21.47 18.26 -17.61
C LEU A 22 -22.97 17.96 -17.43
N ASP A 23 -23.63 18.65 -16.51
CA ASP A 23 -25.08 18.55 -16.27
C ASP A 23 -25.88 19.02 -17.49
N LEU A 24 -25.46 20.11 -18.13
CA LEU A 24 -26.11 20.63 -19.33
C LEU A 24 -25.95 19.65 -20.49
N ASN A 25 -24.78 19.01 -20.63
CA ASN A 25 -24.54 17.98 -21.62
C ASN A 25 -25.36 16.71 -21.33
N PHE A 26 -25.44 16.27 -20.08
CA PHE A 26 -26.28 15.14 -19.69
C PHE A 26 -27.76 15.41 -19.96
N PHE A 27 -28.24 16.62 -19.66
CA PHE A 27 -29.60 17.06 -19.96
C PHE A 27 -29.87 17.09 -21.47
N LEU A 28 -28.95 17.65 -22.27
CA LEU A 28 -29.08 17.70 -23.73
C LEU A 28 -29.10 16.29 -24.33
N VAL A 29 -28.17 15.43 -23.94
CA VAL A 29 -28.11 14.03 -24.39
C VAL A 29 -29.36 13.26 -23.94
N SER A 30 -29.80 13.42 -22.70
CA SER A 30 -31.01 12.75 -22.17
C SER A 30 -32.27 13.22 -22.91
N SER A 31 -32.42 14.52 -23.13
CA SER A 31 -33.55 15.07 -23.89
C SER A 31 -33.51 14.61 -25.35
N LEU A 32 -32.34 14.59 -25.99
CA LEU A 32 -32.14 14.14 -27.37
C LEU A 32 -32.47 12.65 -27.52
N VAL A 33 -31.94 11.81 -26.63
CA VAL A 33 -32.23 10.37 -26.61
C VAL A 33 -33.71 10.12 -26.36
N SER A 34 -34.34 10.86 -25.44
CA SER A 34 -35.78 10.72 -25.18
C SER A 34 -36.62 11.13 -26.40
N ALA A 35 -36.27 12.24 -27.07
CA ALA A 35 -36.95 12.69 -28.26
C ALA A 35 -36.78 11.70 -29.42
N LEU A 36 -35.57 11.17 -29.61
CA LEU A 36 -35.28 10.13 -30.60
C LEU A 36 -36.07 8.85 -30.32
N LEU A 37 -36.14 8.40 -29.06
CA LEU A 37 -36.92 7.24 -28.67
C LEU A 37 -38.43 7.43 -28.93
N TRP A 38 -38.96 8.61 -28.60
CA TRP A 38 -40.36 8.96 -28.89
C TRP A 38 -40.66 8.99 -30.38
N LEU A 39 -39.73 9.51 -31.19
CA LEU A 39 -39.85 9.54 -32.65
C LEU A 39 -39.73 8.14 -33.25
N LEU A 40 -38.84 7.28 -32.74
CA LEU A 40 -38.71 5.89 -33.16
C LEU A 40 -39.96 5.08 -32.79
N ALA A 41 -40.52 5.30 -31.61
CA ALA A 41 -41.76 4.67 -31.16
C ALA A 41 -42.96 5.11 -32.01
N ALA A 42 -43.05 6.40 -32.34
CA ALA A 42 -44.05 6.90 -33.28
C ALA A 42 -43.88 6.26 -34.67
N ALA A 43 -42.65 6.23 -35.20
CA ALA A 43 -42.32 5.63 -36.49
C ALA A 43 -42.61 4.12 -36.54
N SER A 44 -42.39 3.37 -35.45
CA SER A 44 -42.67 1.93 -35.38
C SER A 44 -44.16 1.61 -35.17
N SER A 45 -44.93 2.54 -34.60
CA SER A 45 -46.39 2.40 -34.46
C SER A 45 -47.16 2.68 -35.76
N LEU A 46 -46.58 3.44 -36.68
CA LEU A 46 -47.19 3.80 -37.96
C LEU A 46 -47.46 2.59 -38.89
N PRO A 47 -46.54 1.64 -39.09
CA PRO A 47 -46.80 0.40 -39.83
C PRO A 47 -47.93 -0.44 -39.23
N ALA A 48 -48.00 -0.51 -37.90
CA ALA A 48 -49.05 -1.25 -37.21
C ALA A 48 -50.42 -0.60 -37.39
N ALA A 49 -50.50 0.74 -37.30
CA ALA A 49 -51.72 1.50 -37.58
C ALA A 49 -52.14 1.38 -39.06
N ALA A 50 -51.18 1.43 -39.99
CA ALA A 50 -51.44 1.26 -41.41
C ALA A 50 -51.92 -0.16 -41.76
N ALA A 51 -51.33 -1.19 -41.14
CA ALA A 51 -51.78 -2.57 -41.28
C ALA A 51 -53.19 -2.76 -40.72
N ALA A 52 -53.50 -2.18 -39.55
CA ALA A 52 -54.84 -2.22 -38.98
C ALA A 52 -55.88 -1.53 -39.87
N ALA A 53 -55.54 -0.37 -40.46
CA ALA A 53 -56.40 0.32 -41.42
C ALA A 53 -56.60 -0.48 -42.72
N ALA A 54 -55.55 -1.16 -43.21
CA ALA A 54 -55.63 -2.02 -44.38
C ALA A 54 -56.51 -3.25 -44.13
N VAL A 55 -56.40 -3.88 -42.95
CA VAL A 55 -57.27 -5.00 -42.54
C VAL A 55 -58.72 -4.55 -42.41
N ALA A 56 -58.99 -3.42 -41.76
CA ALA A 56 -60.35 -2.87 -41.66
C ALA A 56 -60.96 -2.55 -43.05
N CYS A 57 -60.13 -2.06 -43.98
CA CYS A 57 -60.53 -1.82 -45.37
C CYS A 57 -60.82 -3.14 -46.11
N TRP A 58 -59.99 -4.16 -45.90
CA TRP A 58 -60.18 -5.50 -46.45
C TRP A 58 -61.46 -6.15 -45.93
N ASP A 59 -61.74 -6.04 -44.63
CA ASP A 59 -62.96 -6.55 -44.00
C ASP A 59 -64.20 -5.87 -44.55
N ALA A 60 -64.16 -4.55 -44.77
CA ALA A 60 -65.23 -3.82 -45.44
C ALA A 60 -65.45 -4.30 -46.89
N LEU A 61 -64.36 -4.56 -47.63
CA LEU A 61 -64.41 -5.12 -48.99
C LEU A 61 -64.99 -6.54 -49.02
N VAL A 62 -64.62 -7.39 -48.06
CA VAL A 62 -65.17 -8.75 -47.91
C VAL A 62 -66.65 -8.69 -47.55
N LEU A 63 -67.07 -7.77 -46.68
CA LEU A 63 -68.48 -7.56 -46.34
C LEU A 63 -69.29 -7.17 -47.58
N VAL A 64 -68.80 -6.22 -48.39
CA VAL A 64 -69.44 -5.81 -49.65
C VAL A 64 -69.48 -6.97 -50.65
N ARG A 65 -68.41 -7.77 -50.75
CA ARG A 65 -68.37 -8.96 -51.62
C ARG A 65 -69.35 -10.03 -51.16
N GLY A 66 -69.51 -10.22 -49.86
CA GLY A 66 -70.51 -11.10 -49.25
C GLY A 66 -71.94 -10.64 -49.54
N CYS A 67 -72.22 -9.33 -49.46
CA CYS A 67 -73.51 -8.77 -49.86
C CYS A 67 -73.81 -8.99 -51.35
N CYS A 68 -72.82 -8.83 -52.24
CA CYS A 68 -72.96 -9.13 -53.66
C CYS A 68 -73.22 -10.63 -53.93
N GLY A 69 -72.52 -11.52 -53.23
CA GLY A 69 -72.76 -12.97 -53.30
C GLY A 69 -74.13 -13.38 -52.77
N ALA A 70 -74.64 -12.73 -51.71
CA ALA A 70 -75.99 -12.93 -51.22
C ALA A 70 -77.06 -12.53 -52.27
N MET A 71 -76.82 -11.46 -53.02
CA MET A 71 -77.67 -11.09 -54.17
C MET A 71 -77.61 -12.13 -55.31
N GLU A 72 -76.47 -12.78 -55.54
CA GLU A 72 -76.37 -13.90 -56.49
C GLU A 72 -77.09 -15.16 -56.00
N GLY A 73 -77.08 -15.43 -54.69
CA GLY A 73 -77.88 -16.48 -54.06
C GLY A 73 -79.39 -16.25 -54.21
N VAL A 74 -79.85 -15.00 -54.07
CA VAL A 74 -81.25 -14.61 -54.36
C VAL A 74 -81.59 -14.81 -55.84
N ARG A 75 -80.65 -14.59 -56.76
CA ARG A 75 -80.81 -14.91 -58.19
C ARG A 75 -80.92 -16.42 -58.45
N ALA A 76 -80.07 -17.23 -57.82
CA ALA A 76 -80.13 -18.69 -57.95
C ALA A 76 -81.43 -19.26 -57.37
N ALA A 77 -81.90 -18.72 -56.24
CA ALA A 77 -83.21 -19.05 -55.67
C ALA A 77 -84.37 -18.61 -56.58
N GLY A 78 -84.27 -17.45 -57.22
CA GLY A 78 -85.24 -17.00 -58.22
C GLY A 78 -85.29 -17.86 -59.48
N HIS A 79 -84.14 -18.38 -59.93
CA HIS A 79 -84.07 -19.35 -61.02
C HIS A 79 -84.66 -20.72 -60.64
N LEU A 80 -84.40 -21.21 -59.42
CA LEU A 80 -85.04 -22.41 -58.89
C LEU A 80 -86.57 -22.25 -58.76
N LEU A 81 -87.06 -21.06 -58.41
CA LEU A 81 -88.49 -20.75 -58.36
C LEU A 81 -89.14 -20.70 -59.75
N SER A 82 -88.36 -20.38 -60.80
CA SER A 82 -88.84 -20.32 -62.19
C SER A 82 -89.07 -21.69 -62.85
N HIS A 83 -88.62 -22.77 -62.20
CA HIS A 83 -88.84 -24.14 -62.65
C HIS A 83 -90.09 -24.81 -62.01
N LEU A 84 -90.85 -24.09 -61.16
CA LEU A 84 -92.12 -24.56 -60.62
C LEU A 84 -93.27 -24.24 -61.61
N PRO A 85 -94.06 -25.23 -62.07
CA PRO A 85 -95.18 -24.96 -62.96
C PRO A 85 -96.45 -24.68 -62.15
N SER A 86 -96.80 -23.41 -61.98
CA SER A 86 -98.19 -22.89 -62.03
C SER A 86 -98.32 -21.50 -61.38
N HIS A 87 -98.87 -20.56 -62.16
CA HIS A 87 -99.44 -19.26 -61.76
C HIS A 87 -98.58 -18.30 -60.91
N LEU A 88 -97.67 -17.57 -61.58
CA LEU A 88 -97.30 -16.21 -61.18
C LEU A 88 -96.84 -15.42 -62.43
N PRO A 89 -97.11 -14.10 -62.56
CA PRO A 89 -97.00 -13.41 -63.84
C PRO A 89 -95.54 -13.13 -64.21
N SER A 90 -95.24 -13.37 -65.48
CA SER A 90 -93.96 -13.13 -66.19
C SER A 90 -93.38 -11.71 -66.02
N HIS A 91 -94.15 -10.76 -65.50
CA HIS A 91 -93.72 -9.41 -65.16
C HIS A 91 -92.80 -9.33 -63.93
N LEU A 92 -92.91 -10.23 -62.96
CA LEU A 92 -92.11 -10.18 -61.74
C LEU A 92 -90.67 -10.72 -61.96
N ALA A 93 -90.52 -11.71 -62.83
CA ALA A 93 -89.23 -12.30 -63.17
C ALA A 93 -88.34 -11.36 -64.02
N SER A 94 -88.93 -10.60 -64.96
CA SER A 94 -88.20 -9.60 -65.75
C SER A 94 -87.80 -8.37 -64.94
N GLN A 95 -88.61 -7.99 -63.94
CA GLN A 95 -88.30 -6.86 -63.05
C GLN A 95 -87.18 -7.21 -62.07
N LEU A 96 -87.13 -8.46 -61.58
CA LEU A 96 -86.02 -8.97 -60.76
C LEU A 96 -84.71 -9.10 -61.55
N SER A 97 -84.76 -9.55 -62.82
CA SER A 97 -83.55 -9.63 -63.66
C SER A 97 -82.99 -8.26 -64.01
N HIS A 98 -83.85 -7.28 -64.31
CA HIS A 98 -83.47 -5.89 -64.55
C HIS A 98 -82.92 -5.19 -63.30
N VAL A 99 -83.56 -5.37 -62.14
CA VAL A 99 -83.06 -4.83 -60.86
C VAL A 99 -81.71 -5.45 -60.49
N ALA A 100 -81.53 -6.75 -60.73
CA ALA A 100 -80.27 -7.42 -60.44
C ALA A 100 -79.14 -7.07 -61.45
N LEU A 101 -79.46 -6.77 -62.71
CA LEU A 101 -78.48 -6.26 -63.70
C LEU A 101 -78.07 -4.83 -63.37
N ARG A 102 -79.01 -3.94 -63.01
CA ARG A 102 -78.70 -2.59 -62.52
C ARG A 102 -77.94 -2.60 -61.19
N GLY A 103 -78.30 -3.51 -60.28
CA GLY A 103 -77.60 -3.71 -59.02
C GLY A 103 -76.14 -4.13 -59.23
N ARG A 104 -75.86 -5.01 -60.20
CA ARG A 104 -74.51 -5.43 -60.56
C ARG A 104 -73.67 -4.30 -61.15
N GLU A 105 -74.22 -3.47 -62.02
CA GLU A 105 -73.50 -2.31 -62.56
C GLU A 105 -73.21 -1.24 -61.50
N LEU A 106 -74.17 -0.96 -60.62
CA LEU A 106 -73.97 -0.03 -59.50
C LEU A 106 -72.97 -0.58 -58.47
N ALA A 107 -72.99 -1.90 -58.21
CA ALA A 107 -72.02 -2.56 -57.35
C ALA A 107 -70.62 -2.62 -57.96
N GLN A 108 -70.48 -2.90 -59.27
CA GLN A 108 -69.17 -2.88 -59.94
C GLN A 108 -68.60 -1.47 -60.07
N ARG A 109 -69.45 -0.46 -60.36
CA ARG A 109 -69.03 0.95 -60.34
C ARG A 109 -68.69 1.42 -58.93
N GLY A 110 -69.45 0.99 -57.92
CA GLY A 110 -69.18 1.25 -56.50
C GLY A 110 -67.88 0.61 -56.01
N LEU A 111 -67.59 -0.64 -56.39
CA LEU A 111 -66.34 -1.33 -56.05
C LEU A 111 -65.14 -0.70 -56.77
N GLY A 112 -65.28 -0.34 -58.05
CA GLY A 112 -64.22 0.34 -58.80
C GLY A 112 -63.90 1.72 -58.23
N ALA A 113 -64.94 2.47 -57.84
CA ALA A 113 -64.78 3.74 -57.13
C ALA A 113 -64.12 3.52 -55.76
N ALA A 114 -64.58 2.56 -54.95
CA ALA A 114 -64.03 2.29 -53.62
C ALA A 114 -62.57 1.80 -53.66
N LEU A 115 -62.21 0.89 -54.58
CA LEU A 115 -60.81 0.48 -54.77
C LEU A 115 -59.94 1.64 -55.26
N GLY A 116 -60.46 2.47 -56.17
CA GLY A 116 -59.76 3.67 -56.64
C GLY A 116 -59.53 4.69 -55.53
N CYS A 117 -60.54 4.91 -54.68
CA CYS A 117 -60.44 5.77 -53.50
C CYS A 117 -59.45 5.22 -52.46
N GLY A 118 -59.45 3.89 -52.23
CA GLY A 118 -58.51 3.24 -51.31
C GLY A 118 -57.06 3.29 -51.78
N GLN A 119 -56.82 3.08 -53.08
CA GLN A 119 -55.48 3.21 -53.66
C GLN A 119 -54.97 4.67 -53.62
N ALA A 120 -55.85 5.65 -53.86
CA ALA A 120 -55.52 7.06 -53.74
C ALA A 120 -55.19 7.46 -52.29
N LEU A 121 -55.98 7.00 -51.31
CA LEU A 121 -55.72 7.22 -49.88
C LEU A 121 -54.42 6.56 -49.41
N GLY A 122 -54.15 5.33 -49.82
CA GLY A 122 -52.90 4.63 -49.49
C GLY A 122 -51.67 5.34 -50.07
N ARG A 123 -51.77 5.85 -51.30
CA ARG A 123 -50.70 6.64 -51.91
C ARG A 123 -50.48 7.97 -51.19
N GLN A 124 -51.55 8.68 -50.83
CA GLN A 124 -51.46 9.93 -50.05
C GLN A 124 -50.85 9.71 -48.66
N LEU A 125 -51.18 8.59 -47.99
CA LEU A 125 -50.57 8.23 -46.71
C LEU A 125 -49.08 7.88 -46.86
N CYS A 126 -48.68 7.17 -47.92
CA CYS A 126 -47.27 6.90 -48.20
C CYS A 126 -46.48 8.18 -48.49
N GLU A 127 -47.05 9.11 -49.27
CA GLU A 127 -46.43 10.41 -49.55
C GLU A 127 -46.32 11.25 -48.26
N ALA A 128 -47.35 11.26 -47.42
CA ALA A 128 -47.31 11.93 -46.11
C ALA A 128 -46.27 11.31 -45.16
N LEU A 129 -46.14 9.98 -45.14
CA LEU A 129 -45.10 9.27 -44.38
C LEU A 129 -43.69 9.56 -44.90
N ALA A 130 -43.50 9.64 -46.21
CA ALA A 130 -42.22 10.02 -46.81
C ALA A 130 -41.84 11.46 -46.45
N ILE A 131 -42.81 12.39 -46.45
CA ILE A 131 -42.60 13.77 -46.00
C ILE A 131 -42.29 13.81 -44.50
N ALA A 132 -43.02 13.07 -43.66
CA ALA A 132 -42.77 13.01 -42.23
C ALA A 132 -41.38 12.45 -41.88
N THR A 133 -40.95 11.39 -42.57
CA THR A 133 -39.62 10.78 -42.36
C THR A 133 -38.48 11.69 -42.84
N SER A 134 -38.66 12.42 -43.95
CA SER A 134 -37.67 13.40 -44.39
C SER A 134 -37.55 14.61 -43.45
N LEU A 135 -38.67 15.12 -42.94
CA LEU A 135 -38.68 16.15 -41.89
C LEU A 135 -38.00 15.67 -40.60
N LEU A 136 -38.23 14.42 -40.21
CA LEU A 136 -37.58 13.82 -39.06
C LEU A 136 -36.05 13.76 -39.24
N MET A 137 -35.58 13.27 -40.38
CA MET A 137 -34.15 13.25 -40.69
C MET A 137 -33.53 14.66 -40.71
N TYR A 138 -34.26 15.65 -41.23
CA TYR A 138 -33.81 17.04 -41.21
C TYR A 138 -33.71 17.59 -39.79
N LEU A 139 -34.68 17.31 -38.93
CA LEU A 139 -34.67 17.70 -37.52
C LEU A 139 -33.47 17.11 -36.79
N VAL A 140 -33.23 15.79 -36.95
CA VAL A 140 -32.08 15.10 -36.35
C VAL A 140 -30.78 15.72 -36.85
N ASN A 141 -30.65 15.98 -38.14
CA ASN A 141 -29.47 16.61 -38.72
C ASN A 141 -29.23 18.03 -38.17
N SER A 142 -30.30 18.82 -38.03
CA SER A 142 -30.22 20.16 -37.45
C SER A 142 -29.79 20.12 -35.98
N LEU A 143 -30.35 19.20 -35.18
CA LEU A 143 -29.98 18.99 -33.77
C LEU A 143 -28.52 18.58 -33.63
N VAL A 144 -28.06 17.61 -34.42
CA VAL A 144 -26.65 17.18 -34.43
C VAL A 144 -25.74 18.35 -34.80
N ASN A 145 -26.11 19.15 -35.80
CA ASN A 145 -25.32 20.30 -36.22
C ASN A 145 -25.24 21.39 -35.14
N VAL A 146 -26.36 21.70 -34.46
CA VAL A 146 -26.38 22.64 -33.33
C VAL A 146 -25.55 22.10 -32.16
N CYS A 147 -25.62 20.80 -31.86
CA CYS A 147 -24.82 20.17 -30.81
C CYS A 147 -23.32 20.21 -31.13
N LEU A 148 -22.93 19.94 -32.38
CA LEU A 148 -21.54 20.02 -32.83
C LEU A 148 -21.00 21.45 -32.73
N ILE A 149 -21.78 22.44 -33.20
CA ILE A 149 -21.41 23.86 -33.09
C ILE A 149 -21.31 24.27 -31.61
N GLY A 150 -22.26 23.83 -30.77
CA GLY A 150 -22.24 24.06 -29.33
C GLY A 150 -21.01 23.47 -28.66
N ALA A 151 -20.66 22.22 -28.97
CA ALA A 151 -19.47 21.55 -28.45
C ALA A 151 -18.19 22.26 -28.90
N GLN A 152 -18.09 22.65 -30.17
CA GLN A 152 -16.93 23.37 -30.70
C GLN A 152 -16.75 24.73 -30.01
N ASN A 153 -17.82 25.46 -29.77
CA ASN A 153 -17.79 26.74 -29.04
C ASN A 153 -17.41 26.54 -27.56
N LEU A 154 -17.86 25.45 -26.94
CA LEU A 154 -17.49 25.12 -25.57
C LEU A 154 -15.99 24.78 -25.45
N PHE A 155 -15.45 23.96 -26.36
CA PHE A 155 -14.03 23.62 -26.36
C PHE A 155 -13.14 24.82 -26.62
N THR A 156 -13.55 25.73 -27.52
CA THR A 156 -12.80 26.98 -27.77
C THR A 156 -12.83 27.92 -26.57
N LEU A 157 -13.97 28.03 -25.87
CA LEU A 157 -14.06 28.78 -24.61
C LEU A 157 -13.16 28.18 -23.52
N LEU A 158 -13.18 26.85 -23.38
CA LEU A 158 -12.35 26.15 -22.40
C LEU A 158 -10.85 26.35 -22.68
N ALA A 159 -10.44 26.30 -23.94
CA ALA A 159 -9.07 26.57 -24.36
C ALA A 159 -8.66 28.02 -24.06
N ALA A 160 -9.53 29.00 -24.38
CA ALA A 160 -9.27 30.40 -24.08
C ALA A 160 -9.16 30.67 -22.56
N LEU A 161 -10.02 30.02 -21.77
CA LEU A 161 -9.98 30.10 -20.31
C LEU A 161 -8.68 29.47 -19.77
N TRP A 162 -8.27 28.31 -20.30
CA TRP A 162 -7.02 27.65 -19.94
C TRP A 162 -5.80 28.52 -20.23
N ASP A 163 -5.71 29.12 -21.42
CA ASP A 163 -4.62 30.03 -21.78
C ASP A 163 -4.57 31.27 -20.87
N SER A 164 -5.74 31.80 -20.48
CA SER A 164 -5.85 32.93 -19.56
C SER A 164 -5.36 32.60 -18.13
N LEU A 165 -5.46 31.35 -17.70
CA LEU A 165 -5.04 30.87 -16.39
C LEU A 165 -3.58 30.39 -16.36
N ALA A 166 -3.15 29.67 -17.40
CA ALA A 166 -1.81 29.11 -17.48
C ALA A 166 -0.73 30.21 -17.60
N GLY A 167 -1.00 31.26 -18.40
CA GLY A 167 -0.09 32.38 -18.60
C GLY A 167 0.36 33.08 -17.30
N PRO A 168 -0.56 33.59 -16.46
CA PRO A 168 -0.18 34.26 -15.21
C PRO A 168 0.46 33.33 -14.20
N VAL A 169 0.05 32.05 -14.14
CA VAL A 169 0.66 31.05 -13.25
C VAL A 169 2.11 30.78 -13.64
N LEU A 170 2.40 30.62 -14.93
CA LEU A 170 3.75 30.40 -15.42
C LEU A 170 4.65 31.61 -15.13
N ARG A 171 4.18 32.83 -15.40
CA ARG A 171 4.91 34.07 -15.08
C ARG A 171 5.16 34.23 -13.57
N ALA A 172 4.18 33.90 -12.73
CA ALA A 172 4.35 33.93 -11.28
C ALA A 172 5.40 32.91 -10.81
N ALA A 173 5.42 31.72 -11.41
CA ALA A 173 6.42 30.69 -11.14
C ALA A 173 7.83 31.13 -11.56
N GLU A 174 7.97 31.78 -12.73
CA GLU A 174 9.25 32.35 -13.19
C GLU A 174 9.78 33.43 -12.25
N VAL A 175 8.93 34.35 -11.80
CA VAL A 175 9.31 35.40 -10.83
C VAL A 175 9.73 34.80 -9.49
N LEU A 176 9.00 33.79 -9.01
CA LEU A 176 9.35 33.09 -7.77
C LEU A 176 10.69 32.37 -7.90
N ALA A 177 10.94 31.71 -9.03
CA ALA A 177 12.21 31.05 -9.30
C ALA A 177 13.38 32.06 -9.34
N ALA A 178 13.19 33.20 -10.00
CA ALA A 178 14.19 34.27 -10.03
C ALA A 178 14.48 34.85 -8.63
N PHE A 179 13.43 35.05 -7.81
CA PHE A 179 13.58 35.49 -6.43
C PHE A 179 14.35 34.47 -5.57
N LEU A 180 14.00 33.18 -5.65
CA LEU A 180 14.69 32.12 -4.93
C LEU A 180 16.16 31.99 -5.35
N ALA A 181 16.45 32.14 -6.64
CA ALA A 181 17.83 32.17 -7.15
C ALA A 181 18.61 33.36 -6.58
N HIS A 182 17.99 34.53 -6.45
CA HIS A 182 18.64 35.68 -5.85
C HIS A 182 18.92 35.46 -4.35
N VAL A 183 17.92 34.97 -3.60
CA VAL A 183 18.08 34.67 -2.17
C VAL A 183 19.15 33.59 -1.93
N SER A 184 19.18 32.54 -2.74
CA SER A 184 20.19 31.48 -2.60
C SER A 184 21.59 32.00 -2.93
N SER A 185 21.74 32.82 -3.98
CA SER A 185 23.02 33.47 -4.29
C SER A 185 23.50 34.40 -3.16
N GLY A 186 22.58 35.16 -2.55
CA GLY A 186 22.87 35.99 -1.39
C GLY A 186 23.26 35.18 -0.15
N ALA A 187 22.56 34.07 0.10
CA ALA A 187 22.86 33.18 1.22
C ALA A 187 24.25 32.54 1.08
N ILE A 188 24.65 32.15 -0.13
CA ILE A 188 26.01 31.64 -0.41
C ILE A 188 27.04 32.75 -0.16
N ALA A 189 26.80 33.97 -0.64
CA ALA A 189 27.71 35.10 -0.42
C ALA A 189 27.88 35.41 1.07
N VAL A 190 26.79 35.44 1.85
CA VAL A 190 26.83 35.62 3.30
C VAL A 190 27.55 34.46 3.98
N SER A 191 27.35 33.22 3.52
CA SER A 191 28.05 32.04 4.06
C SER A 191 29.56 32.10 3.82
N ILE A 192 29.98 32.57 2.64
CA ILE A 192 31.41 32.79 2.31
C ILE A 192 31.99 33.92 3.17
N LEU A 193 31.26 35.02 3.33
CA LEU A 193 31.71 36.17 4.12
C LEU A 193 31.83 35.83 5.61
N LEU A 194 30.93 34.97 6.11
CA LEU A 194 30.93 34.50 7.50
C LEU A 194 31.89 33.32 7.75
N TRP A 195 32.35 32.64 6.69
CA TRP A 195 33.28 31.51 6.83
C TRP A 195 34.58 31.92 7.54
N SER A 196 35.21 33.00 7.09
CA SER A 196 36.48 33.48 7.66
C SER A 196 36.38 33.85 9.15
N PRO A 197 35.41 34.67 9.62
CA PRO A 197 35.30 34.96 11.05
C PRO A 197 34.89 33.73 11.88
N CYS A 198 34.06 32.82 11.35
CA CYS A 198 33.73 31.57 12.04
C CYS A 198 34.96 30.67 12.19
N GLN A 199 35.79 30.56 11.15
CA GLN A 199 37.03 29.80 11.22
C GLN A 199 37.96 30.34 12.30
N MET A 200 38.13 31.66 12.36
CA MET A 200 38.94 32.31 13.40
C MET A 200 38.37 32.07 14.82
N CYS A 201 37.05 32.13 14.99
CA CYS A 201 36.42 31.79 16.27
C CYS A 201 36.66 30.34 16.68
N PHE A 202 36.59 29.38 15.75
CA PHE A 202 36.87 27.97 16.04
C PHE A 202 38.35 27.74 16.37
N GLU A 203 39.27 28.35 15.62
CA GLU A 203 40.71 28.28 15.92
C GLU A 203 41.02 28.88 17.30
N LEU A 204 40.41 30.02 17.65
CA LEU A 204 40.53 30.63 18.97
C LEU A 204 39.98 29.74 20.08
N LEU A 205 38.82 29.12 19.86
CA LEU A 205 38.18 28.22 20.83
C LEU A 205 39.05 26.96 21.07
N CYS A 206 39.59 26.37 20.01
CA CYS A 206 40.51 25.24 20.11
C CYS A 206 41.79 25.63 20.86
N ALA A 207 42.43 26.75 20.50
CA ALA A 207 43.62 27.23 21.18
C ALA A 207 43.36 27.56 22.66
N ALA A 208 42.21 28.17 22.97
CA ALA A 208 41.80 28.44 24.34
C ALA A 208 41.56 27.15 25.13
N ALA A 209 40.96 26.12 24.51
CA ALA A 209 40.76 24.82 25.14
C ALA A 209 42.10 24.10 25.39
N GLU A 210 43.05 24.14 24.45
CA GLU A 210 44.40 23.60 24.63
C GLU A 210 45.16 24.31 25.77
N LEU A 211 45.07 25.64 25.83
CA LEU A 211 45.63 26.43 26.93
C LEU A 211 44.97 26.07 28.27
N PHE A 212 43.65 25.92 28.28
CA PHE A 212 42.92 25.53 29.48
C PHE A 212 43.35 24.13 29.94
N VAL A 213 43.40 23.15 29.05
CA VAL A 213 43.80 21.79 29.39
C VAL A 213 45.24 21.75 29.87
N SER A 214 46.16 22.37 29.15
CA SER A 214 47.58 22.40 29.52
C SER A 214 47.79 23.09 30.87
N VAL A 215 47.23 24.27 31.10
CA VAL A 215 47.42 25.00 32.35
C VAL A 215 46.73 24.29 33.51
N PHE A 216 45.46 23.90 33.39
CA PHE A 216 44.73 23.33 34.52
C PHE A 216 45.16 21.90 34.80
N PHE A 217 45.28 21.02 33.81
CA PHE A 217 45.66 19.64 34.10
C PHE A 217 47.12 19.54 34.53
N VAL A 218 48.06 20.23 33.88
CA VAL A 218 49.48 20.16 34.30
C VAL A 218 49.68 20.80 35.66
N ASN A 219 49.03 21.93 35.98
CA ASN A 219 49.18 22.53 37.31
C ASN A 219 48.46 21.74 38.41
N VAL A 220 47.26 21.20 38.16
CA VAL A 220 46.52 20.40 39.15
C VAL A 220 47.23 19.07 39.41
N TYR A 221 47.67 18.37 38.35
CA TYR A 221 48.46 17.14 38.53
C TYR A 221 49.84 17.41 39.11
N GLY A 222 50.50 18.50 38.71
CA GLY A 222 51.78 18.92 39.25
C GLY A 222 51.69 19.24 40.75
N LEU A 223 50.67 19.99 41.16
CA LEU A 223 50.40 20.28 42.57
C LEU A 223 50.07 19.00 43.34
N GLY A 224 49.23 18.12 42.77
CA GLY A 224 48.88 16.83 43.37
C GLY A 224 50.09 15.93 43.57
N LEU A 225 50.97 15.83 42.56
CA LEU A 225 52.20 15.05 42.63
C LEU A 225 53.17 15.63 43.67
N LEU A 226 53.33 16.96 43.71
CA LEU A 226 54.17 17.62 44.72
C LEU A 226 53.63 17.33 46.13
N LEU A 227 52.32 17.47 46.35
CA LEU A 227 51.69 17.22 47.64
C LEU A 227 51.83 15.75 48.05
N LEU A 228 51.72 14.81 47.10
CA LEU A 228 51.97 13.40 47.33
C LEU A 228 53.43 13.14 47.74
N ILE A 229 54.41 13.72 47.03
CA ILE A 229 55.83 13.59 47.37
C ILE A 229 56.10 14.16 48.76
N VAL A 230 55.56 15.33 49.08
CA VAL A 230 55.69 15.96 50.41
C VAL A 230 55.03 15.08 51.48
N ALA A 231 53.86 14.49 51.23
CA ALA A 231 53.19 13.60 52.17
C ALA A 231 53.98 12.31 52.40
N VAL A 232 54.44 11.66 51.34
CA VAL A 232 55.23 10.42 51.41
C VAL A 232 56.56 10.68 52.11
N SER A 233 57.25 11.77 51.77
CA SER A 233 58.50 12.14 52.45
C SER A 233 58.25 12.48 53.91
N ALA A 234 57.21 13.23 54.25
CA ALA A 234 56.86 13.53 55.64
C ALA A 234 56.55 12.24 56.45
N LEU A 235 55.86 11.27 55.85
CA LEU A 235 55.57 9.97 56.47
C LEU A 235 56.82 9.10 56.61
N ALA A 236 57.70 9.09 55.62
CA ALA A 236 58.95 8.32 55.65
C ALA A 236 59.94 8.89 56.67
N PHE A 237 60.06 10.22 56.74
CA PHE A 237 60.96 10.88 57.69
C PHE A 237 60.40 10.94 59.12
N ASN A 238 59.08 10.85 59.32
CA ASN A 238 58.45 10.84 60.65
C ASN A 238 57.64 9.55 60.89
N PRO A 239 58.28 8.43 61.28
CA PRO A 239 57.57 7.18 61.58
C PRO A 239 56.57 7.33 62.74
N GLY A 240 56.78 8.30 63.65
CA GLY A 240 55.84 8.63 64.72
C GLY A 240 54.51 9.24 64.23
N LEU A 241 54.52 9.98 63.12
CA LEU A 241 53.31 10.54 62.49
C LEU A 241 52.47 9.42 61.85
N LEU A 242 53.14 8.43 61.25
CA LEU A 242 52.50 7.25 60.67
C LEU A 242 51.76 6.42 61.73
N TRP A 243 52.38 6.21 62.90
CA TRP A 243 51.75 5.52 64.04
C TRP A 243 50.56 6.27 64.63
N THR A 244 50.62 7.61 64.69
CA THR A 244 49.50 8.43 65.19
C THR A 244 48.34 8.47 64.19
N LEU A 245 48.60 8.61 62.89
CA LEU A 245 47.58 8.54 61.83
C LEU A 245 46.92 7.17 61.74
N THR A 246 47.70 6.08 61.84
CA THR A 246 47.16 4.72 61.90
C THR A 246 46.33 4.52 63.17
N GLY A 247 46.77 5.02 64.32
CA GLY A 247 45.97 4.99 65.56
C GLY A 247 44.63 5.72 65.42
N TYR A 248 44.63 6.90 64.79
CA TYR A 248 43.42 7.71 64.59
C TYR A 248 42.45 7.07 63.59
N LEU A 249 42.96 6.59 62.44
CA LEU A 249 42.16 5.89 61.42
C LEU A 249 41.65 4.54 61.94
N LEU A 250 42.47 3.80 62.68
CA LEU A 250 42.06 2.54 63.29
C LEU A 250 41.00 2.78 64.37
N GLY A 251 41.12 3.84 65.16
CA GLY A 251 40.08 4.29 66.10
C GLY A 251 38.78 4.64 65.38
N TYR A 252 38.85 5.43 64.32
CA TYR A 252 37.67 5.80 63.50
C TYR A 252 37.00 4.58 62.86
N LEU A 253 37.78 3.69 62.23
CA LEU A 253 37.30 2.44 61.65
C LEU A 253 36.68 1.52 62.71
N HIS A 254 37.24 1.50 63.92
CA HIS A 254 36.72 0.68 65.02
C HIS A 254 35.39 1.20 65.58
N THR A 255 35.08 2.50 65.39
CA THR A 255 33.81 3.12 65.81
C THR A 255 32.66 2.92 64.82
N LEU A 256 32.91 2.51 63.58
CA LEU A 256 31.87 2.30 62.57
C LEU A 256 31.18 0.92 62.75
N PRO A 257 29.89 0.87 63.14
CA PRO A 257 29.20 -0.38 63.42
C PRO A 257 28.93 -1.25 62.18
N SER A 258 28.95 -0.65 60.98
CA SER A 258 28.71 -1.34 59.70
C SER A 258 29.89 -2.23 59.29
N LEU A 259 31.12 -1.77 59.47
CA LEU A 259 32.32 -2.53 59.13
C LEU A 259 32.53 -3.73 60.06
N ARG A 260 32.19 -3.60 61.35
CA ARG A 260 32.24 -4.73 62.30
C ARG A 260 31.29 -5.88 61.93
N ARG A 261 30.14 -5.57 61.35
CA ARG A 261 29.20 -6.61 60.88
C ARG A 261 29.77 -7.30 59.65
N LEU A 262 30.21 -6.52 58.66
CA LEU A 262 30.79 -7.06 57.43
C LEU A 262 32.07 -7.88 57.68
N GLN A 263 32.95 -7.43 58.58
CA GLN A 263 34.16 -8.18 58.94
C GLN A 263 33.83 -9.50 59.64
N ARG A 264 32.83 -9.52 60.53
CA ARG A 264 32.39 -10.78 61.16
C ARG A 264 31.74 -11.72 60.15
N ASP A 265 30.97 -11.20 59.22
CA ASP A 265 30.31 -12.00 58.18
C ASP A 265 31.34 -12.54 57.18
N ALA A 266 32.32 -11.72 56.76
CA ALA A 266 33.45 -12.15 55.94
C ALA A 266 34.33 -13.18 56.66
N TRP A 267 34.57 -13.00 57.96
CA TRP A 267 35.32 -13.97 58.76
C TRP A 267 34.58 -15.31 58.90
N ARG A 268 33.26 -15.28 59.08
CA ARG A 268 32.41 -16.49 59.08
C ARG A 268 32.43 -17.17 57.72
N LEU A 269 32.32 -16.42 56.63
CA LEU A 269 32.42 -16.96 55.27
C LEU A 269 33.80 -17.56 54.99
N TYR A 270 34.87 -16.92 55.46
CA TYR A 270 36.23 -17.44 55.35
C TYR A 270 36.41 -18.74 56.15
N GLN A 271 35.92 -18.79 57.39
CA GLN A 271 35.96 -20.01 58.20
C GLN A 271 35.17 -21.15 57.57
N VAL A 272 33.97 -20.88 57.03
CA VAL A 272 33.18 -21.87 56.29
C VAL A 272 33.90 -22.32 55.03
N ALA A 273 34.48 -21.40 54.25
CA ALA A 273 35.26 -21.73 53.06
C ALA A 273 36.44 -22.64 53.40
N VAL A 274 37.23 -22.32 54.42
CA VAL A 274 38.37 -23.14 54.86
C VAL A 274 37.92 -24.52 55.36
N LEU A 275 36.82 -24.59 56.12
CA LEU A 275 36.26 -25.87 56.58
C LEU A 275 35.74 -26.71 55.41
N THR A 276 35.03 -26.12 54.45
CA THR A 276 34.55 -26.83 53.25
C THR A 276 35.72 -27.28 52.36
N LEU A 277 36.78 -26.48 52.25
CA LEU A 277 38.00 -26.84 51.53
C LEU A 277 38.74 -27.99 52.24
N GLY A 278 38.84 -27.96 53.57
CA GLY A 278 39.43 -29.05 54.36
C GLY A 278 38.64 -30.37 54.24
N VAL A 279 37.31 -30.30 54.20
CA VAL A 279 36.45 -31.47 53.94
C VAL A 279 36.60 -31.97 52.49
N ALA A 280 36.72 -31.06 51.53
CA ALA A 280 36.93 -31.41 50.12
C ALA A 280 38.30 -32.07 49.86
N VAL A 281 39.37 -31.56 50.46
CA VAL A 281 40.74 -32.11 50.34
C VAL A 281 40.87 -33.49 51.01
N THR A 282 40.07 -33.78 52.05
CA THR A 282 40.04 -35.10 52.68
C THR A 282 39.12 -36.11 52.00
N SER A 283 38.33 -35.67 51.01
CA SER A 283 37.40 -36.53 50.30
C SER A 283 38.11 -37.56 49.40
N GLN A 284 37.57 -38.78 49.35
CA GLN A 284 38.05 -39.89 48.51
C GLN A 284 38.24 -39.56 47.00
N PRO A 285 37.43 -38.71 46.34
CA PRO A 285 37.65 -38.35 44.94
C PRO A 285 38.88 -37.47 44.72
N TRP A 286 39.26 -36.60 45.66
CA TRP A 286 40.46 -35.75 45.53
C TRP A 286 41.74 -36.59 45.58
N ARG A 287 41.81 -37.57 46.48
CA ARG A 287 42.93 -38.55 46.50
C ARG A 287 43.02 -39.33 45.20
N ARG A 288 41.89 -39.79 44.66
CA ARG A 288 41.86 -40.48 43.36
C ARG A 288 42.29 -39.60 42.19
N LEU A 289 41.99 -38.31 42.20
CA LEU A 289 42.43 -37.35 41.18
C LEU A 289 43.95 -37.09 41.24
N VAL A 290 44.51 -36.93 42.45
CA VAL A 290 45.96 -36.79 42.63
C VAL A 290 46.68 -38.08 42.21
N ASP A 291 46.17 -39.25 42.61
CA ASP A 291 46.74 -40.53 42.20
C ASP A 291 46.67 -40.72 40.67
N TRP A 292 45.59 -40.29 40.01
CA TRP A 292 45.46 -40.38 38.54
C TRP A 292 46.43 -39.44 37.82
N ILE A 293 46.57 -38.19 38.28
CA ILE A 293 47.53 -37.20 37.74
C ILE A 293 48.97 -37.68 37.90
N GLN A 294 49.27 -38.37 39.01
CA GLN A 294 50.61 -38.90 39.28
C GLN A 294 50.90 -40.20 38.49
N GLN A 295 49.87 -40.91 38.03
CA GLN A 295 50.00 -42.13 37.24
C GLN A 295 50.11 -41.89 35.73
N ASP A 296 49.70 -40.70 35.24
CA ASP A 296 49.77 -40.30 33.83
C ASP A 296 51.16 -39.80 33.37
N GLN A 297 52.12 -39.70 34.29
CA GLN A 297 53.50 -39.35 33.97
C GLN A 297 54.26 -40.58 33.44
N THR A 298 54.93 -40.43 32.30
CA THR A 298 55.72 -41.52 31.69
C THR A 298 56.81 -41.98 32.66
N LYS A 299 56.80 -43.28 32.97
CA LYS A 299 57.77 -43.89 33.90
C LYS A 299 59.10 -44.05 33.18
N THR A 300 60.01 -43.13 33.41
CA THR A 300 61.31 -43.04 32.74
C THR A 300 62.48 -43.46 33.62
N VAL A 301 62.27 -43.85 34.88
CA VAL A 301 63.38 -44.16 35.80
C VAL A 301 63.36 -45.61 36.27
N LEU A 302 64.49 -46.29 36.07
CA LEU A 302 64.74 -47.68 36.44
C LEU A 302 65.58 -47.74 37.71
N LEU A 303 65.07 -48.43 38.73
CA LEU A 303 65.69 -48.49 40.06
C LEU A 303 66.61 -49.71 40.19
N LEU A 304 67.81 -49.55 40.76
CA LEU A 304 68.79 -50.63 40.97
C LEU A 304 68.97 -50.95 42.46
N PRO A 305 69.09 -52.24 42.84
CA PRO A 305 69.31 -53.40 41.96
C PRO A 305 68.03 -54.07 41.42
N CYS A 306 66.83 -53.67 41.85
CA CYS A 306 65.59 -54.40 41.55
C CYS A 306 65.08 -54.30 40.10
N ARG A 307 65.64 -53.39 39.29
CA ARG A 307 65.33 -53.13 37.88
C ARG A 307 63.88 -52.76 37.56
N HIS A 308 63.13 -52.26 38.55
CA HIS A 308 61.74 -51.83 38.33
C HIS A 308 61.65 -50.42 37.74
N LEU A 309 60.91 -50.29 36.63
CA LEU A 309 60.56 -49.03 35.98
C LEU A 309 59.20 -48.55 36.53
N CYS A 310 59.22 -47.83 37.65
CA CYS A 310 57.99 -47.55 38.40
C CYS A 310 57.75 -46.08 38.75
N LEU A 311 58.74 -45.19 38.54
CA LEU A 311 58.67 -43.78 38.88
C LEU A 311 58.99 -42.92 37.66
N CYS A 312 58.39 -41.73 37.60
CA CYS A 312 58.83 -40.66 36.69
C CYS A 312 60.03 -39.91 37.28
N GLN A 313 60.68 -39.06 36.49
CA GLN A 313 61.87 -38.33 36.88
C GLN A 313 61.63 -37.44 38.12
N GLU A 314 60.55 -36.67 38.14
CA GLU A 314 60.22 -35.76 39.25
C GLU A 314 59.97 -36.51 40.56
N CYS A 315 59.24 -37.63 40.51
CA CYS A 315 59.04 -38.47 41.71
C CYS A 315 60.35 -39.08 42.22
N THR A 316 61.30 -39.37 41.33
CA THR A 316 62.62 -39.87 41.74
C THR A 316 63.40 -38.78 42.46
N GLU A 317 63.36 -37.53 41.98
CA GLU A 317 64.04 -36.41 42.63
C GLU A 317 63.53 -36.17 44.06
N VAL A 318 62.22 -36.24 44.28
CA VAL A 318 61.62 -36.14 45.62
C VAL A 318 62.06 -37.29 46.52
N LEU A 319 62.11 -38.53 46.00
CA LEU A 319 62.60 -39.70 46.76
C LEU A 319 64.09 -39.58 47.10
N LEU A 320 64.91 -38.98 46.23
CA LEU A 320 66.33 -38.74 46.48
C LEU A 320 66.58 -37.61 47.49
N GLN A 321 65.60 -36.74 47.76
CA GLN A 321 65.70 -35.76 48.84
C GLN A 321 65.53 -36.38 50.23
N GLN A 322 64.98 -37.60 50.33
CA GLN A 322 64.82 -38.32 51.59
C GLN A 322 66.12 -39.05 51.99
N ASP A 323 66.24 -39.38 53.28
CA ASP A 323 67.39 -40.11 53.82
C ASP A 323 67.54 -41.51 53.20
N ILE A 324 68.78 -41.97 53.05
CA ILE A 324 69.13 -43.21 52.31
C ILE A 324 68.37 -44.44 52.83
N TYR A 325 68.11 -44.52 54.14
CA TYR A 325 67.39 -45.64 54.76
C TYR A 325 65.89 -45.70 54.46
N GLN A 326 65.30 -44.61 53.94
CA GLN A 326 63.88 -44.53 53.60
C GLN A 326 63.63 -44.71 52.09
N ARG A 327 64.70 -44.82 51.28
CA ARG A 327 64.63 -44.98 49.82
C ARG A 327 64.36 -46.42 49.44
N ASN A 328 63.11 -46.85 49.52
CA ASN A 328 62.69 -48.19 49.11
C ASN A 328 61.90 -48.16 47.80
N CYS A 329 62.12 -49.15 46.95
CA CYS A 329 61.35 -49.32 45.72
C CYS A 329 59.86 -49.52 46.08
N PRO A 330 58.93 -48.76 45.48
CA PRO A 330 57.51 -48.85 45.83
C PRO A 330 56.89 -50.23 45.50
N LEU A 331 57.46 -50.96 44.53
CA LEU A 331 56.96 -52.28 44.12
C LEU A 331 57.49 -53.42 45.00
N CYS A 332 58.81 -53.53 45.17
CA CYS A 332 59.42 -54.66 45.89
C CYS A 332 59.96 -54.32 47.27
N ARG A 333 59.86 -53.05 47.69
CA ARG A 333 60.37 -52.51 48.97
C ARG A 333 61.86 -52.70 49.23
N GLN A 334 62.63 -53.05 48.20
CA GLN A 334 64.08 -53.17 48.28
C GLN A 334 64.73 -51.79 48.26
N VAL A 335 65.79 -51.60 49.06
CA VAL A 335 66.52 -50.34 49.14
C VAL A 335 67.10 -49.98 47.77
N ILE A 336 66.85 -48.75 47.34
CA ILE A 336 67.32 -48.20 46.06
C ILE A 336 68.75 -47.70 46.27
N LEU A 337 69.70 -48.28 45.55
CA LEU A 337 71.11 -47.87 45.61
C LEU A 337 71.45 -46.87 44.52
N GLN A 338 70.89 -47.08 43.32
CA GLN A 338 71.13 -46.24 42.14
C GLN A 338 69.85 -46.15 41.30
N THR A 339 69.72 -45.08 40.55
CA THR A 339 68.59 -44.84 39.64
C THR A 339 69.12 -44.49 38.27
N LEU A 340 68.53 -45.06 37.22
CA LEU A 340 68.95 -44.85 35.84
C LEU A 340 67.77 -44.35 35.01
N ASN A 341 67.94 -43.22 34.34
CA ASN A 341 66.91 -42.66 33.47
C ASN A 341 66.97 -43.36 32.11
N VAL A 342 65.87 -43.99 31.73
CA VAL A 342 65.64 -44.63 30.45
C VAL A 342 64.78 -43.68 29.62
N TYR A 343 65.36 -43.13 28.57
CA TYR A 343 64.62 -42.39 27.56
C TYR A 343 64.04 -43.42 26.58
N LEU A 344 62.71 -43.54 26.56
CA LEU A 344 61.96 -44.38 25.63
C LEU A 344 61.73 -43.65 24.31
#